data_AF-V6S4X3-F1
#
_entry.id   AF-V6S4X3-F1
#
_cell.length_a   1.000
_cell.length_b   1.000
_cell.length_c   1.000
_cell.angle_alpha   90.00
_cell.angle_beta   90.00
_cell.angle_gamma   90.00
#
_symmetry.space_group_name_H-M   'P 1'
#
loop_
_entity.id
_entity.type
_entity.pdbx_description
1 polymer ?
#
loop_
_entity_poly.entity_id
_entity_poly.type
_entity_poly.pdbx_seq_one_letter_code
_entity_poly.pdbx_strand_id
1 'polypeptide(L)'
;MKKIFLLLVLVAFSSNAQEKFDFPLNENGQIIFTEVVSADGKTKDDLFNNSKMFFVNTYKITQDKLKQDKANFSVSDNQYSIMTVKMNGSDVKVKLFYTVSILSKDNKYKYEIKNIFTKTEVSETPLEKMFDKTASEKAAQKPKLAENLKAYYGAINAEIGTIKSNIKSEMSKSSAAKSDW
;
A
#
# COMPACT_ATOMS: atom_id res chain seq x y z
N MET A 1 -50.81 33.59 31.89
CA MET A 1 -51.16 32.54 30.89
C MET A 1 -50.98 33.17 29.52
N LYS A 2 -50.18 32.70 28.55
CA LYS A 2 -49.86 31.35 28.12
C LYS A 2 -48.39 31.31 27.68
N LYS A 3 -47.71 30.21 28.00
CA LYS A 3 -46.34 29.91 27.54
C LYS A 3 -46.42 29.55 26.05
N ILE A 4 -45.77 30.30 25.17
CA ILE A 4 -45.48 29.84 23.80
C ILE A 4 -44.14 29.14 23.85
N PHE A 5 -44.22 27.81 23.76
CA PHE A 5 -43.11 26.90 23.63
C PHE A 5 -42.74 26.88 22.14
N LEU A 6 -41.67 27.55 21.75
CA LEU A 6 -41.15 27.43 20.38
C LEU A 6 -40.30 26.15 20.33
N LEU A 7 -40.87 25.09 19.76
CA LEU A 7 -40.22 23.81 19.58
C LEU A 7 -39.17 23.93 18.45
N LEU A 8 -37.90 24.07 18.82
CA LEU A 8 -36.78 24.04 17.88
C LEU A 8 -36.56 22.58 17.46
N VAL A 9 -37.14 22.16 16.34
CA VAL A 9 -36.85 20.85 15.74
C VAL A 9 -35.45 20.92 15.12
N LEU A 10 -34.44 20.57 15.92
CA LEU A 10 -33.13 20.18 15.45
C LEU A 10 -33.28 18.88 14.66
N VAL A 11 -33.55 18.99 13.36
CA VAL A 11 -33.29 17.89 12.43
C VAL A 11 -31.78 17.71 12.44
N ALA A 12 -31.30 16.79 13.29
CA ALA A 12 -29.96 16.26 13.19
C ALA A 12 -29.86 15.59 11.82
N PHE A 13 -29.40 16.35 10.82
CA PHE A 13 -28.84 15.77 9.62
C PHE A 13 -27.62 14.97 10.10
N SER A 14 -27.84 13.67 10.33
CA SER A 14 -26.77 12.70 10.39
C SER A 14 -26.12 12.73 9.02
N SER A 15 -25.15 13.62 8.84
CA SER A 15 -24.21 13.57 7.74
C SER A 15 -23.49 12.24 7.85
N ASN A 16 -24.06 11.21 7.23
CA ASN A 16 -23.33 10.01 6.92
C ASN A 16 -22.25 10.47 5.93
N ALA A 17 -21.08 10.83 6.47
CA ALA A 17 -19.90 11.04 5.66
C ALA A 17 -19.73 9.76 4.84
N GLN A 18 -20.06 9.82 3.55
CA GLN A 18 -19.93 8.67 2.67
C GLN A 18 -18.46 8.26 2.66
N GLU A 19 -18.23 6.99 2.96
CA GLU A 19 -16.88 6.46 3.09
C GLU A 19 -16.24 6.46 1.69
N LYS A 20 -15.25 7.36 1.51
CA LYS A 20 -14.50 7.48 0.27
C LYS A 20 -13.29 6.57 0.33
N PHE A 21 -13.21 5.62 -0.59
CA PHE A 21 -12.03 4.77 -0.76
C PHE A 21 -11.07 5.48 -1.72
N ASP A 22 -10.06 6.15 -1.17
CA ASP A 22 -9.15 7.00 -1.96
C ASP A 22 -7.75 6.37 -2.02
N PHE A 23 -7.35 5.94 -3.20
CA PHE A 23 -6.01 5.42 -3.46
C PHE A 23 -5.23 6.39 -4.33
N PRO A 24 -3.91 6.54 -4.14
CA PRO A 24 -3.09 7.36 -5.02
C PRO A 24 -3.08 6.74 -6.42
N LEU A 25 -3.40 7.57 -7.43
CA LEU A 25 -3.42 7.20 -8.83
C LEU A 25 -2.29 7.89 -9.60
N ASN A 26 -1.72 7.21 -10.60
CA ASN A 26 -0.88 7.87 -11.61
C ASN A 26 -1.73 8.53 -12.70
N GLU A 27 -1.07 9.17 -13.66
CA GLU A 27 -1.68 9.81 -14.84
C GLU A 27 -2.53 8.84 -15.69
N ASN A 28 -2.25 7.53 -15.60
CA ASN A 28 -3.00 6.49 -16.31
C ASN A 28 -4.17 5.92 -15.48
N GLY A 29 -4.45 6.47 -14.31
CA GLY A 29 -5.49 5.97 -13.40
C GLY A 29 -5.16 4.66 -12.69
N GLN A 30 -3.89 4.26 -12.67
CA GLN A 30 -3.43 3.05 -11.97
C GLN A 30 -3.08 3.38 -10.53
N ILE A 31 -3.40 2.48 -9.61
CA ILE A 31 -3.06 2.64 -8.20
C ILE A 31 -1.56 2.43 -8.02
N ILE A 32 -0.88 3.46 -7.53
CA ILE A 32 0.55 3.44 -7.26
C ILE A 32 0.88 4.21 -5.97
N PHE A 33 1.60 3.55 -5.08
CA PHE A 33 2.17 4.22 -3.92
C PHE A 33 3.63 4.53 -4.20
N THR A 34 3.96 5.82 -4.25
CA THR A 34 5.33 6.27 -4.52
C THR A 34 5.75 7.40 -3.59
N GLU A 35 7.03 7.44 -3.25
CA GLU A 35 7.64 8.50 -2.47
C GLU A 35 9.11 8.61 -2.87
N VAL A 36 9.61 9.85 -2.92
CA VAL A 36 11.06 10.12 -2.97
C VAL A 36 11.48 10.47 -1.54
N VAL A 37 12.42 9.71 -1.01
CA VAL A 37 12.87 9.83 0.38
C VAL A 37 14.33 10.30 0.40
N SER A 38 14.60 11.36 1.16
CA SER A 38 15.97 11.82 1.43
C SER A 38 16.73 10.79 2.28
N ALA A 39 18.00 10.62 1.99
CA ALA A 39 18.92 9.70 2.64
C ALA A 39 20.31 10.36 2.71
N ASP A 40 20.38 11.52 3.36
CA ASP A 40 21.56 12.37 3.39
C ASP A 40 22.79 11.62 3.87
N GLY A 41 23.91 11.79 3.17
CA GLY A 41 25.17 11.13 3.46
C GLY A 41 25.29 9.71 2.92
N LYS A 42 24.31 9.22 2.15
CA LYS A 42 24.37 7.89 1.50
C LYS A 42 24.69 7.99 0.02
N THR A 43 25.61 7.13 -0.43
CA THR A 43 25.89 6.97 -1.85
C THR A 43 24.79 6.16 -2.53
N LYS A 44 24.64 6.34 -3.84
CA LYS A 44 23.76 5.49 -4.66
C LYS A 44 24.09 4.00 -4.52
N ASP A 45 25.36 3.64 -4.35
CA ASP A 45 25.82 2.25 -4.19
C ASP A 45 25.38 1.65 -2.86
N ASP A 46 25.48 2.42 -1.76
CA ASP A 46 24.97 2.02 -0.45
C ASP A 46 23.47 1.76 -0.51
N LEU A 47 22.72 2.69 -1.11
CA LEU A 47 21.27 2.58 -1.26
C LEU A 47 20.86 1.44 -2.19
N PHE A 48 21.61 1.22 -3.28
CA PHE A 48 21.38 0.09 -4.17
C PHE A 48 21.62 -1.25 -3.46
N ASN A 49 22.67 -1.36 -2.65
CA ASN A 49 22.90 -2.55 -1.82
C ASN A 49 21.81 -2.74 -0.77
N ASN A 50 21.41 -1.68 -0.07
CA ASN A 50 20.30 -1.74 0.90
C ASN A 50 18.98 -2.15 0.23
N SER A 51 18.72 -1.69 -1.00
CA SER A 51 17.53 -2.09 -1.74
C SER A 51 17.51 -3.59 -2.05
N LYS A 52 18.65 -4.20 -2.40
CA LYS A 52 18.75 -5.67 -2.55
C LYS A 52 18.50 -6.36 -1.21
N MET A 53 19.11 -5.86 -0.14
CA MET A 53 18.93 -6.43 1.20
C MET A 53 17.49 -6.33 1.68
N PHE A 54 16.73 -5.32 1.26
CA PHE A 54 15.30 -5.22 1.58
C PHE A 54 14.56 -6.44 1.03
N PHE A 55 14.80 -6.83 -0.22
CA PHE A 55 14.14 -7.99 -0.79
C PHE A 55 14.61 -9.31 -0.16
N VAL A 56 15.91 -9.43 0.13
CA VAL A 56 16.47 -10.61 0.81
C VAL A 56 15.87 -10.76 2.20
N ASN A 57 15.84 -9.69 2.99
CA ASN A 57 15.41 -9.73 4.39
C ASN A 57 13.91 -9.87 4.53
N THR A 58 13.14 -9.16 3.69
CA THR A 58 11.68 -9.12 3.76
C THR A 58 11.03 -10.31 3.08
N TYR A 59 11.50 -10.69 1.90
CA TYR A 59 10.85 -11.72 1.06
C TYR A 59 11.64 -13.01 0.94
N LYS A 60 12.81 -13.10 1.58
CA LYS A 60 13.69 -14.29 1.55
C LYS A 60 14.11 -14.68 0.13
N ILE A 61 14.20 -13.69 -0.74
CA ILE A 61 14.66 -13.87 -2.12
C ILE A 61 16.18 -13.90 -2.12
N THR A 62 16.74 -14.86 -2.84
CA THR A 62 18.18 -14.95 -3.02
C THR A 62 18.65 -13.88 -4.01
N GLN A 63 19.81 -13.25 -3.77
CA GLN A 63 20.25 -12.09 -4.55
C GLN A 63 20.40 -12.37 -6.05
N ASP A 64 20.70 -13.60 -6.43
CA ASP A 64 20.80 -14.10 -7.81
C ASP A 64 19.47 -14.08 -8.57
N LYS A 65 18.33 -14.11 -7.86
CA LYS A 65 16.99 -14.11 -8.46
C LYS A 65 16.38 -12.71 -8.56
N LEU A 66 16.98 -11.71 -7.92
CA LEU A 66 16.48 -10.33 -7.94
C LEU A 66 16.65 -9.74 -9.34
N LYS A 67 15.57 -9.15 -9.87
CA LYS A 67 15.66 -8.35 -11.09
C LYS A 67 16.31 -7.01 -10.75
N GLN A 68 17.48 -6.79 -11.35
CA GLN A 68 18.32 -5.63 -11.11
C GLN A 68 18.62 -4.93 -12.43
N ASP A 69 18.51 -3.61 -12.43
CA ASP A 69 19.06 -2.75 -13.46
C ASP A 69 20.25 -2.00 -12.86
N LYS A 70 21.45 -2.53 -13.10
CA LYS A 70 22.71 -1.96 -12.59
C LYS A 70 23.04 -0.62 -13.23
N ALA A 71 22.62 -0.38 -14.49
CA ALA A 71 22.87 0.88 -15.16
C ALA A 71 22.08 2.02 -14.51
N ASN A 72 20.85 1.71 -14.09
CA ASN A 72 19.95 2.67 -13.45
C ASN A 72 19.92 2.59 -11.92
N PHE A 73 20.74 1.74 -11.29
CA PHE A 73 20.74 1.52 -9.83
C PHE A 73 19.34 1.23 -9.27
N SER A 74 18.62 0.31 -9.92
CA SER A 74 17.27 -0.06 -9.51
C SER A 74 17.08 -1.55 -9.30
N VAL A 75 16.24 -1.90 -8.33
CA VAL A 75 15.85 -3.28 -8.01
C VAL A 75 14.33 -3.34 -8.01
N SER A 76 13.76 -4.35 -8.67
CA SER A 76 12.31 -4.51 -8.73
C SER A 76 11.92 -5.97 -8.69
N ASP A 77 10.85 -6.31 -7.98
CA ASP A 77 10.35 -7.68 -7.97
C ASP A 77 8.84 -7.76 -7.64
N ASN A 78 8.20 -8.83 -8.08
CA ASN A 78 6.81 -9.17 -7.80
C ASN A 78 6.73 -10.00 -6.54
N GLN A 79 5.96 -9.52 -5.58
CA GLN A 79 5.84 -10.09 -4.24
C GLN A 79 4.39 -10.34 -3.88
N TYR A 80 4.20 -11.04 -2.77
CA TYR A 80 2.92 -11.09 -2.10
C TYR A 80 3.10 -11.03 -0.59
N SER A 81 2.05 -10.59 0.08
CA SER A 81 1.89 -10.75 1.52
C SER A 81 0.51 -11.30 1.83
N ILE A 82 0.34 -11.80 3.06
CA ILE A 82 -0.93 -12.32 3.55
C ILE A 82 -1.51 -11.30 4.52
N MET A 83 -2.57 -10.61 4.10
CA MET A 83 -3.33 -9.71 4.94
C MET A 83 -4.49 -10.45 5.61
N THR A 84 -4.91 -9.95 6.78
CA THR A 84 -6.16 -10.39 7.43
C THR A 84 -7.25 -9.37 7.12
N VAL A 85 -8.36 -9.83 6.53
CA VAL A 85 -9.54 -9.01 6.23
C VAL A 85 -10.68 -9.51 7.10
N LYS A 86 -11.32 -8.63 7.88
CA LYS A 86 -12.51 -8.98 8.64
C LYS A 86 -13.73 -8.97 7.71
N MET A 87 -14.33 -10.13 7.46
CA MET A 87 -15.50 -10.30 6.61
C MET A 87 -16.60 -11.04 7.37
N ASN A 88 -17.80 -10.46 7.46
CA ASN A 88 -18.93 -11.03 8.20
C ASN A 88 -18.55 -11.45 9.64
N GLY A 89 -17.74 -10.63 10.32
CA GLY A 89 -17.28 -10.88 11.69
C GLY A 89 -16.19 -11.95 11.84
N SER A 90 -15.70 -12.55 10.76
CA SER A 90 -14.60 -13.53 10.78
C SER A 90 -13.33 -13.00 10.12
N ASP A 91 -12.18 -13.45 10.59
CA ASP A 91 -10.88 -13.12 10.03
C ASP A 91 -10.58 -14.02 8.82
N VAL A 92 -10.44 -13.42 7.64
CA VAL A 92 -10.12 -14.11 6.39
C VAL A 92 -8.70 -13.75 5.96
N LYS A 93 -7.88 -14.78 5.68
CA LYS A 93 -6.53 -14.58 5.13
C LYS A 93 -6.61 -14.38 3.63
N VAL A 94 -6.10 -13.26 3.14
CA VAL A 94 -6.10 -12.91 1.72
C VAL A 94 -4.67 -12.62 1.27
N LYS A 95 -4.27 -13.18 0.13
CA LYS A 95 -2.99 -12.82 -0.50
C LYS A 95 -3.15 -11.52 -1.29
N LEU A 96 -2.31 -10.55 -0.97
CA LEU A 96 -2.13 -9.30 -1.70
C LEU A 96 -0.85 -9.42 -2.53
N PHE A 97 -0.97 -9.39 -3.85
CA PHE A 97 0.15 -9.41 -4.79
C PHE A 97 0.46 -8.00 -5.25
N TYR A 98 1.74 -7.69 -5.48
CA TYR A 98 2.20 -6.36 -5.88
C TYR A 98 3.60 -6.41 -6.47
N THR A 99 3.98 -5.38 -7.21
CA THR A 99 5.38 -5.12 -7.61
C THR A 99 5.96 -4.04 -6.71
N VAL A 100 7.13 -4.29 -6.13
CA VAL A 100 7.95 -3.25 -5.48
C VAL A 100 9.11 -2.91 -6.39
N SER A 101 9.36 -1.62 -6.63
CA SER A 101 10.53 -1.11 -7.32
C SER A 101 11.22 -0.05 -6.46
N ILE A 102 12.55 -0.09 -6.37
CA ILE A 102 13.37 0.88 -5.65
C ILE A 102 14.46 1.40 -6.58
N LEU A 103 14.54 2.72 -6.73
CA LEU A 103 15.54 3.44 -7.52
C LEU A 103 16.45 4.24 -6.58
N SER A 104 17.76 4.05 -6.71
CA SER A 104 18.76 4.68 -5.85
C SER A 104 19.51 5.80 -6.56
N LYS A 105 19.70 6.93 -5.88
CA LYS A 105 20.55 8.06 -6.29
C LYS A 105 21.35 8.54 -5.09
N ASP A 106 22.38 9.35 -5.30
CA ASP A 106 23.10 9.94 -4.19
C ASP A 106 22.14 10.77 -3.32
N ASN A 107 22.22 10.54 -2.00
CA ASN A 107 21.42 11.18 -0.96
C ASN A 107 19.90 10.98 -1.04
N LYS A 108 19.38 10.11 -1.91
CA LYS A 108 17.93 9.85 -1.99
C LYS A 108 17.59 8.56 -2.72
N TYR A 109 16.41 8.03 -2.43
CA TYR A 109 15.84 6.93 -3.19
C TYR A 109 14.37 7.19 -3.49
N LYS A 110 13.85 6.54 -4.54
CA LYS A 110 12.42 6.50 -4.84
C LYS A 110 11.96 5.06 -4.73
N TYR A 111 10.81 4.84 -4.09
CA TYR A 111 10.13 3.54 -4.16
C TYR A 111 8.79 3.66 -4.88
N GLU A 112 8.35 2.55 -5.47
CA GLU A 112 7.04 2.38 -6.09
C GLU A 112 6.46 1.03 -5.67
N ILE A 113 5.21 1.03 -5.21
CA ILE A 113 4.40 -0.18 -5.00
C ILE A 113 3.20 -0.09 -5.93
N LYS A 114 3.12 -1.00 -6.91
CA LYS A 114 2.18 -0.95 -8.03
C LYS A 114 1.74 -2.34 -8.47
N ASN A 115 0.88 -2.42 -9.48
CA ASN A 115 0.32 -3.68 -10.01
C ASN A 115 -0.28 -4.53 -8.89
N ILE A 116 -1.14 -3.92 -8.09
CA ILE A 116 -1.63 -4.52 -6.85
C ILE A 116 -2.93 -5.27 -7.15
N PHE A 117 -3.00 -6.54 -6.73
CA PHE A 117 -4.19 -7.36 -6.92
C PHE A 117 -4.35 -8.40 -5.82
N THR A 118 -5.57 -8.85 -5.60
CA THR A 118 -5.85 -10.04 -4.80
C THR A 118 -6.07 -11.24 -5.72
N LYS A 119 -5.73 -12.44 -5.26
CA LYS A 119 -5.94 -13.68 -6.03
C LYS A 119 -6.72 -14.69 -5.20
N THR A 120 -7.77 -15.23 -5.81
CA THR A 120 -8.45 -16.46 -5.37
C THR A 120 -8.05 -17.61 -6.30
N GLU A 121 -8.50 -18.84 -6.03
CA GLU A 121 -8.23 -19.99 -6.90
C GLU A 121 -8.74 -19.79 -8.33
N VAL A 122 -9.79 -18.99 -8.49
CA VAL A 122 -10.52 -18.82 -9.75
C VAL A 122 -10.36 -17.45 -10.40
N SER A 123 -9.81 -16.45 -9.70
CA SER A 123 -9.73 -15.09 -10.24
C SER A 123 -8.62 -14.25 -9.62
N GLU A 124 -8.09 -13.33 -10.42
CA GLU A 124 -7.27 -12.21 -9.97
C GLU A 124 -8.12 -10.94 -10.05
N THR A 125 -8.11 -10.14 -8.98
CA THR A 125 -8.85 -8.88 -8.91
C THR A 125 -7.88 -7.73 -8.66
N PRO A 126 -7.55 -6.94 -9.69
CA PRO A 126 -6.80 -5.69 -9.53
C PRO A 126 -7.52 -4.73 -8.58
N LEU A 127 -6.76 -3.93 -7.83
CA LEU A 127 -7.35 -2.96 -6.91
C LEU A 127 -8.17 -1.91 -7.66
N GLU A 128 -7.79 -1.53 -8.88
CA GLU A 128 -8.55 -0.61 -9.75
C GLU A 128 -9.95 -1.14 -10.07
N LYS A 129 -10.10 -2.47 -10.12
CA LYS A 129 -11.41 -3.12 -10.31
C LYS A 129 -12.18 -3.20 -9.00
N MET A 130 -11.51 -3.47 -7.89
CA MET A 130 -12.13 -3.57 -6.57
C MET A 130 -12.64 -2.20 -6.08
N PHE A 131 -11.86 -1.15 -6.33
CA PHE A 131 -12.10 0.23 -5.95
C PHE A 131 -12.26 1.11 -7.19
N ASP A 132 -13.16 0.69 -8.08
CA ASP A 132 -13.54 1.50 -9.23
C ASP A 132 -14.16 2.85 -8.78
N LYS A 133 -14.30 3.81 -9.70
CA LYS A 133 -14.87 5.14 -9.41
C LYS A 133 -16.28 5.12 -8.79
N THR A 134 -17.01 4.01 -8.94
CA THR A 134 -18.37 3.81 -8.42
C THR A 134 -18.39 3.00 -7.12
N ALA A 135 -17.25 2.55 -6.61
CA ALA A 135 -17.17 1.66 -5.44
C ALA A 135 -17.81 2.30 -4.20
N SER A 136 -17.51 3.57 -3.92
CA SER A 136 -18.12 4.31 -2.81
C SER A 136 -19.64 4.51 -2.98
N GLU A 137 -20.11 4.76 -4.21
CA GLU A 137 -21.54 4.89 -4.51
C GLU A 137 -22.28 3.56 -4.32
N LYS A 138 -21.70 2.47 -4.83
CA LYS A 138 -22.22 1.11 -4.66
C LYS A 138 -22.23 0.72 -3.17
N ALA A 139 -21.19 1.08 -2.42
CA ALA A 139 -21.09 0.85 -0.99
C ALA A 139 -22.19 1.58 -0.21
N ALA A 140 -22.47 2.84 -0.54
CA ALA A 140 -23.52 3.62 0.11
C ALA A 140 -24.91 2.97 0.00
N GLN A 141 -25.17 2.21 -1.06
CA GLN A 141 -26.43 1.53 -1.30
C GLN A 141 -26.47 0.09 -0.75
N LYS A 142 -25.32 -0.50 -0.39
CA LYS A 142 -25.20 -1.92 -0.02
C LYS A 142 -24.34 -2.07 1.24
N PRO A 143 -24.94 -2.14 2.45
CA PRO A 143 -24.21 -2.17 3.72
C PRO A 143 -23.13 -3.26 3.82
N LYS A 144 -23.43 -4.48 3.36
CA LYS A 144 -22.46 -5.59 3.34
C LYS A 144 -21.28 -5.34 2.40
N LEU A 145 -21.53 -4.68 1.26
CA LEU A 145 -20.47 -4.30 0.33
C LEU A 145 -19.58 -3.20 0.94
N ALA A 146 -20.18 -2.22 1.63
CA ALA A 146 -19.45 -1.18 2.34
C ALA A 146 -18.53 -1.77 3.42
N GLU A 147 -19.04 -2.68 4.26
CA GLU A 147 -18.24 -3.35 5.28
C GLU A 147 -17.05 -4.09 4.67
N ASN A 148 -17.28 -4.86 3.60
CA ASN A 148 -16.21 -5.59 2.92
C ASN A 148 -15.18 -4.64 2.31
N LEU A 149 -15.60 -3.62 1.55
CA LEU A 149 -14.68 -2.67 0.92
C LEU A 149 -13.88 -1.90 1.97
N LYS A 150 -14.49 -1.52 3.09
CA LYS A 150 -13.82 -0.89 4.23
C LYS A 150 -12.77 -1.82 4.84
N ALA A 151 -13.11 -3.09 5.05
CA ALA A 151 -12.17 -4.07 5.59
C ALA A 151 -10.97 -4.28 4.65
N TYR A 152 -11.22 -4.41 3.34
CA TYR A 152 -10.15 -4.50 2.34
C TYR A 152 -9.31 -3.22 2.29
N TYR A 153 -9.93 -2.05 2.25
CA TYR A 153 -9.25 -0.76 2.21
C TYR A 153 -8.33 -0.57 3.42
N GLY A 154 -8.83 -0.89 4.62
CA GLY A 154 -8.05 -0.84 5.85
C GLY A 154 -6.87 -1.82 5.84
N ALA A 155 -7.12 -3.09 5.48
CA ALA A 155 -6.09 -4.12 5.45
C ALA A 155 -4.99 -3.81 4.42
N ILE A 156 -5.36 -3.36 3.22
CA ILE A 156 -4.42 -2.97 2.16
C ILE A 156 -3.57 -1.78 2.62
N ASN A 157 -4.16 -0.72 3.15
CA ASN A 157 -3.39 0.44 3.60
C ASN A 157 -2.46 0.12 4.78
N ALA A 158 -2.89 -0.74 5.70
CA ALA A 158 -2.03 -1.23 6.78
C ALA A 158 -0.82 -2.02 6.23
N GLU A 159 -1.07 -2.93 5.28
CA GLU A 159 -0.03 -3.73 4.66
C GLU A 159 0.96 -2.88 3.85
N ILE A 160 0.45 -1.96 3.03
CA ILE A 160 1.28 -0.98 2.30
C ILE A 160 2.08 -0.12 3.27
N GLY A 161 1.50 0.28 4.41
CA GLY A 161 2.21 0.97 5.49
C GLY A 161 3.39 0.17 6.03
N THR A 162 3.20 -1.12 6.29
CA THR A 162 4.25 -2.05 6.72
C THR A 162 5.36 -2.17 5.67
N ILE A 163 5.01 -2.34 4.39
CA ILE A 163 5.99 -2.44 3.30
C ILE A 163 6.83 -1.15 3.23
N LYS A 164 6.19 0.02 3.25
CA LYS A 164 6.88 1.33 3.26
C LYS A 164 7.82 1.45 4.45
N SER A 165 7.37 1.05 5.64
CA SER A 165 8.19 1.07 6.86
C SER A 165 9.42 0.16 6.73
N ASN A 166 9.25 -1.05 6.19
CA ASN A 166 10.35 -2.00 5.97
C ASN A 166 11.36 -1.49 4.95
N ILE A 167 10.89 -0.88 3.86
CA ILE A 167 11.76 -0.19 2.89
C ILE A 167 12.57 0.89 3.62
N LYS A 168 11.90 1.81 4.33
CA LYS A 168 12.57 2.92 5.01
C LYS A 168 13.60 2.43 6.04
N SER A 169 13.25 1.40 6.81
CA SER A 169 14.12 0.77 7.81
C SER A 169 15.37 0.15 7.18
N GLU A 170 15.24 -0.59 6.08
CA GLU A 170 16.40 -1.17 5.41
C GLU A 170 17.26 -0.07 4.76
N MET A 171 16.63 0.91 4.12
CA MET A 171 17.32 2.00 3.44
C MET A 171 18.06 2.91 4.44
N SER A 172 17.65 2.99 5.70
CA SER A 172 18.34 3.77 6.75
C SER A 172 19.57 3.08 7.33
N LYS A 173 19.74 1.76 7.18
CA LYS A 173 20.91 1.04 7.71
C LYS A 173 22.22 1.54 7.10
N SER A 174 23.24 1.75 7.92
CA SER A 174 24.61 1.93 7.42
C SER A 174 24.89 0.83 6.41
N SER A 175 25.60 1.14 5.32
CA SER A 175 26.01 0.08 4.39
C SER A 175 26.63 -1.03 5.22
N ALA A 176 26.20 -2.27 4.99
CA ALA A 176 26.95 -3.40 5.48
C ALA A 176 28.36 -3.13 4.97
N ALA A 177 29.29 -2.82 5.89
CA ALA A 177 30.70 -2.70 5.56
C ALA A 177 30.98 -3.88 4.63
N LYS A 178 31.59 -3.60 3.46
CA LYS A 178 32.05 -4.63 2.51
C LYS A 178 32.41 -5.82 3.38
N SER A 179 31.58 -6.87 3.38
CA SER A 179 31.80 -7.91 4.37
C SER A 179 33.21 -8.36 4.09
N ASP A 180 34.07 -8.29 5.09
CA ASP A 180 35.36 -8.96 5.04
C ASP A 180 35.00 -10.43 4.86
N TRP A 181 34.93 -10.85 3.60
CA TRP A 181 34.80 -12.20 3.12
C TRP A 181 36.05 -12.49 2.33
#